data_AF-A0A1B6LE97-F1
#
_entry.id   AF-A0A1B6LE97-F1
#
_cell.length_a   1.000
_cell.length_b   1.000
_cell.length_c   1.000
_cell.angle_alpha   90.00
_cell.angle_beta   90.00
_cell.angle_gamma   90.00
#
_symmetry.space_group_name_H-M   'P 1'
#
loop_
_entity.id
_entity.type
_entity.pdbx_description
1 polymer ?
#
loop_
_entity_poly.entity_id
_entity_poly.type
_entity_poly.pdbx_seq_one_letter_code
_entity_poly.pdbx_strand_id
1 'polypeptide(L)'
;RTDQTDVLTSQSYWASYNIPFYPDIYNMSGTQALVDKYGDYFTHDKCPRALIFKRDHEKVLDVKSMMQLMRSNNFQHDPLSRCNCSPPYNAQFALAARGDLNLLNGTYPFDALGHRSFGATDAKVTNYRLSQSLSLWAVSGPTTGTQLSPFQWSTSDFNHRLSHRGHP
;
A
#
# COMPACT_ATOMS: atom_id res chain seq x y z
N ARG A 1 -22.09 13.38 -4.69
CA ARG A 1 -20.82 12.96 -5.34
C ARG A 1 -20.60 13.87 -6.53
N THR A 2 -19.39 14.33 -6.76
CA THR A 2 -19.07 15.35 -7.76
C THR A 2 -17.98 14.86 -8.71
N ASP A 3 -17.94 15.44 -9.91
CA ASP A 3 -16.85 15.24 -10.87
C ASP A 3 -15.51 15.70 -10.26
N GLN A 4 -14.43 14.97 -10.54
CA GLN A 4 -13.09 15.19 -10.00
C GLN A 4 -12.03 15.43 -11.08
N THR A 5 -12.47 15.80 -12.29
CA THR A 5 -11.58 16.10 -13.42
C THR A 5 -10.61 17.23 -13.07
N ASP A 6 -11.06 18.26 -12.36
CA ASP A 6 -10.20 19.37 -11.94
C ASP A 6 -9.07 18.90 -11.01
N VAL A 7 -9.36 17.98 -10.10
CA VAL A 7 -8.36 17.45 -9.17
C VAL A 7 -7.35 16.57 -9.90
N LEU A 8 -7.81 15.75 -10.86
CA LEU A 8 -6.92 14.94 -11.69
C LEU A 8 -6.02 15.82 -12.56
N THR A 9 -6.58 16.85 -13.21
CA THR A 9 -5.84 17.71 -14.13
C THR A 9 -4.89 18.65 -13.40
N SER A 10 -5.27 19.19 -12.23
CA SER A 10 -4.42 20.09 -11.45
C SER A 10 -3.26 19.39 -10.76
N GLN A 11 -3.46 18.16 -10.28
CA GLN A 11 -2.44 17.39 -9.58
C GLN A 11 -1.64 16.46 -10.50
N SER A 12 -2.12 16.21 -11.72
CA SER A 12 -1.62 15.19 -12.67
C SER A 12 -1.82 13.72 -12.26
N TYR A 13 -2.42 13.46 -11.10
CA TYR A 13 -2.76 12.11 -10.63
C TYR A 13 -3.97 12.13 -9.68
N TRP A 14 -4.56 10.95 -9.48
CA TRP A 14 -5.55 10.69 -8.45
C TRP A 14 -5.20 9.39 -7.73
N ALA A 15 -4.76 9.48 -6.47
CA ALA A 15 -4.40 8.32 -5.66
C ALA A 15 -5.53 7.89 -4.72
N SER A 16 -5.55 6.62 -4.37
CA SER A 16 -6.48 6.04 -3.39
C SER A 16 -5.75 5.04 -2.50
N TYR A 17 -5.98 5.12 -1.19
CA TYR A 17 -5.19 4.42 -0.18
C TYR A 17 -5.98 4.16 1.11
N ASN A 18 -7.24 3.75 0.97
CA ASN A 18 -8.13 3.34 2.07
C ASN A 18 -8.54 4.44 3.07
N ILE A 19 -8.33 5.71 2.75
CA ILE A 19 -8.86 6.84 3.53
C ILE A 19 -9.88 7.59 2.67
N PRO A 20 -11.09 7.90 3.17
CA PRO A 20 -12.09 8.61 2.38
C PRO A 20 -11.61 10.00 1.93
N PHE A 21 -11.82 10.31 0.65
CA PHE A 21 -11.48 11.61 0.06
C PHE A 21 -12.45 12.72 0.50
N TYR A 22 -13.75 12.43 0.50
CA TYR A 22 -14.77 13.43 0.80
C TYR A 22 -14.88 13.67 2.31
N PRO A 23 -14.83 14.92 2.80
CA PRO A 23 -14.85 15.23 4.23
C PRO A 23 -16.08 14.73 4.98
N ASP A 24 -17.25 14.75 4.36
CA ASP A 24 -18.49 14.24 4.95
C ASP A 24 -18.42 12.73 5.19
N ILE A 25 -17.95 11.96 4.21
CA ILE A 25 -17.73 10.51 4.34
C ILE A 25 -16.66 10.23 5.38
N TYR A 26 -15.54 10.96 5.35
CA TYR A 26 -14.44 10.84 6.30
C TYR A 26 -14.91 11.00 7.76
N ASN A 27 -15.76 12.01 8.01
CA ASN A 27 -16.33 12.27 9.33
C ASN A 27 -17.36 11.20 9.73
N MET A 28 -18.29 10.86 8.83
CA MET A 28 -19.33 9.85 9.10
C MET A 28 -18.77 8.44 9.31
N SER A 29 -17.62 8.10 8.71
CA SER A 29 -16.95 6.81 8.94
C SER A 29 -16.18 6.74 10.26
N GLY A 30 -16.19 7.81 11.08
CA GLY A 30 -15.46 7.86 12.34
C GLY A 30 -13.94 7.94 12.19
N THR A 31 -13.43 8.32 11.02
CA THR A 31 -11.98 8.36 10.76
C THR A 31 -11.28 9.41 11.62
N GLN A 32 -11.96 10.51 11.96
CA GLN A 32 -11.43 11.53 12.86
C GLN A 32 -11.04 10.95 14.23
N ALA A 33 -11.87 10.06 14.81
CA ALA A 33 -11.55 9.43 16.10
C ALA A 33 -10.29 8.54 16.02
N LEU A 34 -9.98 7.99 14.83
CA LEU A 34 -8.75 7.23 14.62
C LEU A 34 -7.53 8.15 14.47
N VAL A 35 -7.69 9.35 13.90
CA VAL A 35 -6.62 10.37 13.90
C VAL A 35 -6.33 10.82 15.32
N ASP A 36 -7.35 11.10 16.12
CA ASP A 36 -7.15 11.54 17.51
C ASP A 36 -6.41 10.47 18.34
N LYS A 37 -6.62 9.18 18.02
CA LYS A 37 -6.01 8.05 18.73
C LYS A 37 -4.64 7.61 18.19
N TYR A 38 -4.46 7.62 16.86
CA TYR A 38 -3.31 6.99 16.19
C TYR A 38 -2.54 7.96 15.27
N GLY A 39 -2.98 9.21 15.17
CA GLY A 39 -2.33 10.26 14.40
C GLY A 39 -2.45 10.11 12.89
N ASP A 40 -1.42 10.59 12.19
CA ASP A 40 -1.45 10.83 10.75
C ASP A 40 -1.56 9.57 9.87
N TYR A 41 -1.51 8.37 10.45
CA TYR A 41 -1.85 7.15 9.71
C TYR A 41 -3.26 7.20 9.10
N PHE A 42 -4.20 7.89 9.77
CA PHE A 42 -5.59 8.02 9.32
C PHE A 42 -5.90 9.41 8.72
N THR A 43 -4.92 10.30 8.62
CA THR A 43 -5.07 11.59 7.95
C THR A 43 -4.90 11.39 6.44
N HIS A 44 -5.88 11.83 5.64
CA HIS A 44 -5.93 11.54 4.20
C HIS A 44 -4.64 11.93 3.47
N ASP A 45 -4.15 13.15 3.61
CA ASP A 45 -2.99 13.67 2.88
C ASP A 45 -1.63 13.45 3.60
N LYS A 46 -1.63 12.86 4.80
CA LYS A 46 -0.41 12.65 5.61
C LYS A 46 -0.09 11.18 5.91
N CYS A 47 -0.99 10.25 5.59
CA CYS A 47 -0.68 8.84 5.75
C CYS A 47 0.52 8.42 4.86
N PRO A 48 1.28 7.37 5.24
CA PRO A 48 2.47 6.95 4.50
C PRO A 48 2.25 6.80 2.99
N ARG A 49 1.13 6.20 2.58
CA ARG A 49 0.83 5.96 1.15
C ARG A 49 0.51 7.26 0.41
N ALA A 50 -0.21 8.19 1.04
CA ALA A 50 -0.46 9.51 0.46
C ALA A 50 0.84 10.26 0.20
N LEU A 51 1.76 10.23 1.19
CA LEU A 51 3.07 10.86 1.08
C LEU A 51 3.95 10.20 0.01
N ILE A 52 3.94 8.86 -0.09
CA ILE A 52 4.68 8.12 -1.13
C ILE A 52 4.15 8.48 -2.52
N PHE A 53 2.83 8.47 -2.71
CA PHE A 53 2.24 8.90 -3.99
C PHE A 53 2.61 10.36 -4.31
N LYS A 54 2.46 11.27 -3.35
CA LYS A 54 2.82 12.68 -3.53
C LYS A 54 4.28 12.85 -3.97
N ARG A 55 5.20 12.08 -3.37
CA ARG A 55 6.63 12.11 -3.70
C ARG A 55 6.96 11.48 -5.06
N ASP A 56 6.33 10.37 -5.41
CA ASP A 56 6.81 9.50 -6.48
C ASP A 56 5.92 9.44 -7.74
N HIS A 57 4.71 10.03 -7.72
CA HIS A 57 3.81 9.94 -8.88
C HIS A 57 4.44 10.52 -10.17
N GLU A 58 5.21 11.60 -10.08
CA GLU A 58 5.87 12.22 -11.24
C GLU A 58 6.91 11.30 -11.92
N LYS A 59 7.38 10.25 -11.22
CA LYS A 59 8.32 9.26 -11.78
C LYS A 59 7.62 8.25 -12.69
N VAL A 60 6.29 8.25 -12.72
CA VAL A 60 5.49 7.35 -13.57
C VAL A 60 5.32 7.96 -14.94
N LEU A 61 6.05 7.43 -15.91
CA LEU A 61 6.08 7.92 -17.30
C LEU A 61 5.41 6.94 -18.27
N ASP A 62 5.23 5.70 -17.86
CA ASP A 62 4.70 4.61 -18.68
C ASP A 62 4.11 3.48 -17.82
N VAL A 63 3.60 2.43 -18.48
CA VAL A 63 2.99 1.27 -17.79
C VAL A 63 4.01 0.52 -16.92
N LYS A 64 5.29 0.50 -17.31
CA LYS A 64 6.34 -0.21 -16.56
C LYS A 64 6.68 0.51 -15.26
N SER A 65 6.89 1.82 -15.32
CA SER A 65 7.13 2.67 -14.16
C SER A 65 5.90 2.75 -13.25
N MET A 66 4.69 2.73 -13.79
CA MET A 66 3.46 2.58 -12.99
C MET A 66 3.45 1.24 -12.25
N MET A 67 3.76 0.13 -12.93
CA MET A 67 3.85 -1.18 -12.29
C MET A 67 4.92 -1.19 -11.20
N GLN A 68 6.07 -0.57 -11.43
CA GLN A 68 7.13 -0.43 -10.41
C GLN A 68 6.65 0.35 -9.18
N LEU A 69 5.97 1.49 -9.37
CA LEU A 69 5.42 2.27 -8.26
C LEU A 69 4.38 1.46 -7.48
N MET A 70 3.43 0.83 -8.16
CA MET A 70 2.38 0.03 -7.53
C MET A 70 2.93 -1.22 -6.81
N ARG A 71 4.14 -1.66 -7.16
CA ARG A 71 4.88 -2.75 -6.50
C ARG A 71 5.93 -2.27 -5.50
N SER A 72 6.02 -0.96 -5.26
CA SER A 72 7.06 -0.41 -4.40
C SER A 72 6.87 -0.82 -2.94
N ASN A 73 7.95 -1.34 -2.37
CA ASN A 73 8.12 -1.52 -0.93
C ASN A 73 9.61 -1.54 -0.61
N ASN A 74 10.04 -0.52 0.13
CA ASN A 74 11.42 -0.34 0.59
C ASN A 74 11.42 0.02 2.08
N PHE A 75 10.53 -0.63 2.86
CA PHE A 75 10.16 -0.18 4.20
C PHE A 75 11.32 -0.04 5.19
N GLN A 76 12.39 -0.81 5.01
CA GLN A 76 13.57 -0.76 5.88
C GLN A 76 14.41 0.52 5.68
N HIS A 77 14.27 1.18 4.53
CA HIS A 77 15.10 2.32 4.14
C HIS A 77 14.29 3.58 3.81
N ASP A 78 13.01 3.46 3.45
CA ASP A 78 12.17 4.60 3.15
C ASP A 78 11.78 5.35 4.44
N PRO A 79 12.12 6.65 4.57
CA PRO A 79 11.74 7.44 5.73
C PRO A 79 10.22 7.54 5.92
N LEU A 80 9.43 7.43 4.84
CA LEU A 80 7.96 7.43 4.92
C LEU A 80 7.38 6.12 5.46
N SER A 81 8.21 5.08 5.57
CA SER A 81 7.82 3.80 6.18
C SER A 81 8.11 3.71 7.67
N ARG A 82 8.62 4.78 8.30
CA ARG A 82 8.92 4.83 9.73
C ARG A 82 7.65 4.95 10.57
N CYS A 83 7.67 4.36 11.77
CA CYS A 83 6.64 4.56 12.79
C CYS A 83 7.27 4.66 14.19
N ASN A 84 6.48 5.14 15.16
CA ASN A 84 6.78 4.97 16.57
C ASN A 84 6.48 3.52 16.99
N CYS A 85 7.38 2.62 16.60
CA CYS A 85 7.25 1.18 16.67
C CYS A 85 8.64 0.54 16.83
N SER A 86 8.68 -0.75 17.15
CA SER A 86 9.93 -1.52 17.23
C SER A 86 9.80 -2.77 16.36
N PRO A 87 10.61 -2.93 15.29
CA PRO A 87 11.64 -2.00 14.78
C PRO A 87 11.01 -0.68 14.28
N PRO A 88 11.80 0.41 14.08
CA PRO A 88 11.28 1.76 13.79
C PRO A 88 10.80 1.95 12.35
N TYR A 89 10.29 0.90 11.73
CA TYR A 89 9.72 0.85 10.39
C TYR A 89 8.63 -0.20 10.30
N ASN A 90 7.73 -0.06 9.32
CA ASN A 90 6.66 -1.02 9.10
C ASN A 90 6.53 -1.41 7.63
N ALA A 91 6.51 -2.71 7.37
CA ALA A 91 6.38 -3.25 6.01
C ALA A 91 5.01 -3.01 5.36
N GLN A 92 4.02 -2.54 6.12
CA GLN A 92 2.73 -2.10 5.62
C GLN A 92 2.69 -0.61 5.23
N PHE A 93 3.71 0.17 5.58
CA PHE A 93 3.81 1.60 5.23
C PHE A 93 4.47 1.78 3.85
N ALA A 94 3.93 1.08 2.86
CA ALA A 94 4.37 1.08 1.47
C ALA A 94 3.14 0.95 0.55
N LEU A 95 3.31 1.18 -0.76
CA LEU A 95 2.19 0.98 -1.71
C LEU A 95 1.84 -0.51 -1.83
N ALA A 96 2.85 -1.37 -1.93
CA ALA A 96 2.67 -2.83 -1.90
C ALA A 96 3.08 -3.40 -0.53
N ALA A 97 2.17 -3.35 0.44
CA ALA A 97 2.39 -3.82 1.81
C ALA A 97 2.88 -5.29 1.88
N ARG A 98 3.74 -5.58 2.86
CA ARG A 98 4.30 -6.90 3.19
C ARG A 98 4.22 -7.17 4.70
N GLY A 99 3.00 -7.30 5.24
CA GLY A 99 2.78 -7.52 6.68
C GLY A 99 3.42 -8.80 7.22
N ASP A 100 3.77 -9.74 6.35
CA ASP A 100 4.52 -10.96 6.66
C ASP A 100 6.00 -10.71 6.99
N LEU A 101 6.53 -9.52 6.69
CA LEU A 101 7.91 -9.14 6.99
C LEU A 101 8.04 -8.29 8.26
N ASN A 102 6.92 -7.97 8.91
CA ASN A 102 6.95 -7.36 10.24
C ASN A 102 7.40 -8.41 11.28
N LEU A 103 8.14 -8.02 12.30
CA LEU A 103 8.57 -8.97 13.33
C LEU A 103 7.39 -9.43 14.19
N LEU A 104 7.28 -10.74 14.42
CA LEU A 104 6.22 -11.32 15.26
C LEU A 104 6.23 -10.76 16.69
N ASN A 105 7.41 -10.47 17.23
CA ASN A 105 7.62 -9.87 18.55
C ASN A 105 7.82 -8.35 18.50
N GLY A 106 7.49 -7.70 17.38
CA GLY A 106 7.55 -6.25 17.25
C GLY A 106 6.47 -5.54 18.06
N THR A 107 6.71 -4.26 18.38
CA THR A 107 5.73 -3.39 19.02
C THR A 107 5.16 -2.43 17.98
N TYR A 108 3.84 -2.42 17.83
CA TYR A 108 3.14 -1.67 16.78
C TYR A 108 2.05 -0.77 17.38
N PRO A 109 1.76 0.39 16.77
CA PRO A 109 0.77 1.34 17.30
C PRO A 109 -0.64 0.75 17.45
N PHE A 110 -1.01 -0.21 16.60
CA PHE A 110 -2.26 -0.95 16.65
C PHE A 110 -2.14 -2.27 15.88
N ASP A 111 -2.96 -3.26 16.24
CA ASP A 111 -2.84 -4.66 15.80
C ASP A 111 -2.77 -4.85 14.29
N ALA A 112 -3.48 -4.01 13.53
CA ALA A 112 -3.50 -4.14 12.09
C ALA A 112 -2.11 -3.95 11.45
N LEU A 113 -1.20 -3.24 12.12
CA LEU A 113 0.19 -3.00 11.70
C LEU A 113 1.17 -4.09 12.13
N GLY A 114 0.73 -5.12 12.84
CA GLY A 114 1.59 -6.22 13.30
C GLY A 114 2.04 -7.19 12.19
N HIS A 115 2.70 -8.27 12.61
CA HIS A 115 3.03 -9.42 11.78
C HIS A 115 1.77 -10.19 11.39
N ARG A 116 1.46 -10.25 10.10
CA ARG A 116 0.19 -10.79 9.59
C ARG A 116 0.38 -11.38 8.20
N SER A 117 -0.38 -12.44 7.88
CA SER A 117 -0.52 -12.92 6.50
C SER A 117 -1.40 -11.93 5.72
N PHE A 118 -0.83 -10.77 5.40
CA PHE A 118 -1.51 -9.62 4.83
C PHE A 118 -0.54 -8.78 4.01
N GLY A 119 -1.00 -8.28 2.86
CA GLY A 119 -0.19 -7.44 1.99
C GLY A 119 -0.82 -7.30 0.61
N ALA A 120 -0.10 -6.64 -0.29
CA ALA A 120 -0.51 -6.56 -1.69
C ALA A 120 -0.22 -7.88 -2.40
N THR A 121 -1.25 -8.50 -2.98
CA THR A 121 -1.15 -9.81 -3.65
C THR A 121 -1.09 -9.71 -5.17
N ASP A 122 -1.28 -8.52 -5.74
CA ASP A 122 -1.20 -8.31 -7.18
C ASP A 122 -0.86 -6.85 -7.52
N ALA A 123 -0.70 -6.57 -8.81
CA ALA A 123 -0.91 -5.24 -9.37
C ALA A 123 -1.41 -5.37 -10.81
N LYS A 124 -2.32 -4.47 -11.21
CA LYS A 124 -2.91 -4.43 -12.54
C LYS A 124 -2.81 -3.02 -13.08
N VAL A 125 -2.29 -2.86 -14.30
CA VAL A 125 -2.08 -1.55 -14.92
C VAL A 125 -2.56 -1.59 -16.37
N THR A 126 -3.35 -0.60 -16.76
CA THR A 126 -3.73 -0.36 -18.15
C THR A 126 -3.45 1.10 -18.51
N ASN A 127 -3.55 1.41 -19.80
CA ASN A 127 -3.52 2.78 -20.31
C ASN A 127 -4.57 2.91 -21.42
N TYR A 128 -4.73 4.12 -21.96
CA TYR A 128 -5.73 4.38 -23.00
C TYR A 128 -5.66 3.37 -24.16
N ARG A 129 -4.46 3.12 -24.71
CA ARG A 129 -4.29 2.19 -25.85
C ARG A 129 -4.60 0.74 -25.49
N LEU A 130 -4.14 0.25 -24.35
CA LEU A 130 -4.41 -1.11 -23.89
C LEU A 130 -5.90 -1.31 -23.56
N SER A 131 -6.56 -0.29 -23.01
CA SER A 131 -7.97 -0.37 -22.67
C SER A 131 -8.88 -0.54 -23.89
N GLN A 132 -8.48 0.02 -25.04
CA GLN A 132 -9.19 -0.12 -26.32
C GLN A 132 -9.23 -1.58 -26.81
N SER A 133 -8.22 -2.38 -26.44
CA SER A 133 -8.15 -3.82 -26.75
C SER A 133 -8.46 -4.71 -25.54
N LEU A 134 -9.12 -4.17 -24.51
CA LEU A 134 -9.45 -4.89 -23.27
C LEU A 134 -8.24 -5.58 -22.61
N SER A 135 -7.08 -4.91 -22.67
CA SER A 135 -5.79 -5.46 -22.24
C SER A 135 -5.22 -4.72 -21.03
N LEU A 136 -4.38 -5.41 -20.25
CA LEU A 136 -3.67 -4.85 -19.11
C LEU A 136 -2.39 -5.64 -18.82
N TRP A 137 -1.46 -5.01 -18.10
CA TRP A 137 -0.34 -5.67 -17.46
C TRP A 137 -0.76 -6.14 -16.07
N ALA A 138 -0.49 -7.40 -15.74
CA ALA A 138 -0.79 -7.97 -14.44
C ALA A 138 0.44 -8.67 -13.86
N VAL A 139 0.56 -8.59 -12.54
CA VAL A 139 1.46 -9.45 -11.75
C VAL A 139 0.66 -9.99 -10.58
N SER A 140 0.86 -11.27 -10.27
CA SER A 140 0.28 -11.95 -9.11
C SER A 140 1.39 -12.31 -8.12
N GLY A 141 1.10 -12.25 -6.83
CA GLY A 141 1.99 -12.53 -5.70
C GLY A 141 2.45 -11.28 -4.93
N PRO A 142 2.94 -11.45 -3.69
CA PRO A 142 3.54 -10.38 -2.89
C PRO A 142 4.77 -9.73 -3.53
N THR A 143 5.05 -8.47 -3.21
CA THR A 143 6.16 -7.73 -3.83
C THR A 143 7.52 -8.17 -3.35
N THR A 144 8.46 -8.29 -4.28
CA THR A 144 9.90 -8.39 -4.00
C THR A 144 10.55 -7.00 -3.85
N GLY A 145 9.79 -5.92 -4.02
CA GLY A 145 10.21 -4.55 -3.71
C GLY A 145 11.58 -4.17 -4.29
N THR A 146 12.36 -3.39 -3.53
CA THR A 146 13.73 -2.99 -3.91
C THR A 146 14.78 -4.05 -3.54
N GLN A 147 14.45 -5.03 -2.70
CA GLN A 147 15.33 -6.13 -2.25
C GLN A 147 14.65 -7.12 -1.27
N LEU A 148 13.33 -7.23 -1.32
CA LEU A 148 12.58 -8.13 -0.42
C LEU A 148 12.61 -9.56 -0.96
N SER A 149 12.83 -10.52 -0.06
CA SER A 149 12.69 -11.93 -0.39
C SER A 149 11.28 -12.23 -0.92
N PRO A 150 11.16 -13.06 -1.98
CA PRO A 150 9.87 -13.57 -2.41
C PRO A 150 9.14 -14.22 -1.24
N PHE A 151 7.84 -13.97 -1.13
CA PHE A 151 7.02 -14.71 -0.17
C PHE A 151 6.95 -16.17 -0.60
N GLN A 152 7.06 -17.08 0.37
CA GLN A 152 6.97 -18.51 0.14
C GLN A 152 6.24 -19.16 1.31
N TRP A 153 5.15 -19.87 1.02
CA TRP A 153 4.33 -20.50 2.07
C TRP A 153 5.15 -21.46 2.92
N SER A 154 5.91 -22.36 2.29
CA SER A 154 6.65 -23.43 2.97
C SER A 154 7.70 -22.96 3.99
N THR A 155 8.23 -21.75 3.82
CA THR A 155 9.22 -21.15 4.72
C THR A 155 8.61 -20.09 5.63
N SER A 156 7.35 -19.71 5.43
CA SER A 156 6.63 -18.79 6.31
C SER A 156 6.13 -19.50 7.58
N ASP A 157 6.02 -18.74 8.67
CA ASP A 157 5.39 -19.19 9.91
C ASP A 157 3.86 -19.40 9.76
N PHE A 158 3.28 -19.01 8.62
CA PHE A 158 1.86 -19.22 8.32
C PHE A 158 1.57 -20.61 7.74
N ASN A 159 2.57 -21.33 7.23
CA ASN A 159 2.42 -22.59 6.50
C ASN A 159 1.49 -23.60 7.18
N HIS A 160 1.68 -23.79 8.48
CA HIS A 160 0.97 -24.80 9.29
C HIS A 160 -0.31 -24.26 9.93
N ARG A 161 -0.58 -22.96 9.81
CA ARG A 161 -1.71 -22.28 10.45
C ARG A 161 -2.80 -21.89 9.46
N LEU A 162 -2.46 -21.71 8.18
CA LEU A 162 -3.37 -21.27 7.14
C LEU A 162 -3.39 -22.25 5.97
N SER A 163 -4.60 -22.71 5.61
CA SER A 163 -4.78 -23.47 4.38
C SER A 163 -4.55 -22.57 3.16
N HIS A 164 -3.73 -23.05 2.22
CA HIS A 164 -3.41 -22.37 0.97
C HIS A 164 -3.45 -23.35 -0.21
N ARG A 165 -4.41 -24.28 -0.18
CA ARG A 165 -4.60 -25.29 -1.24
C ARG A 165 -4.78 -24.62 -2.60
N GLY A 166 -4.00 -25.06 -3.59
CA GLY A 166 -4.05 -24.54 -4.95
C GLY A 166 -3.21 -23.27 -5.17
N HIS A 167 -2.59 -22.72 -4.12
CA HIS A 167 -1.57 -21.68 -4.29
C HIS A 167 -0.22 -22.32 -4.61
N PRO A 168 0.66 -21.62 -5.37
CA PRO A 168 2.06 -21.98 -5.50
C PRO A 168 2.79 -22.04 -4.15
#